data_AF-A0A975XL88-F1
#
_entry.id   AF-A0A975XL88-F1
#
_cell.length_a   1.000
_cell.length_b   1.000
_cell.length_c   1.000
_cell.angle_alpha   90.00
_cell.angle_beta   90.00
_cell.angle_gamma   90.00
#
_symmetry.space_group_name_H-M   'P 1'
#
loop_
_entity.id
_entity.type
_entity.pdbx_description
1 polymer ?
#
loop_
_entity_poly.entity_id
_entity_poly.type
_entity_poly.pdbx_seq_one_letter_code
_entity_poly.pdbx_strand_id
1 'polypeptide(L)'
;MTQTASAAVPKLTPEERNALMVSRYIHGETLDAIGQDYGVTRERVRQIVSKVGGNLAAESRQKRLEMRQSEAKAMAEEFMAAYGDIARAAAANGATRAETIARLGLIYPELDPELAEATLRESDISFDKRSHETFSKAVLEAGLYFLAGSELRLAPDPQFAAAHLDFDLMAELAGVLEQGTATAEDIATILGIIGAAKRHIAEHPETTITGSRYDDLRDELVPALGWESRRGSTPWPPTRQTLMGRYTYWNSALESVGMAAAKKGRPPGLVKFTDRLYEKAIRDFVAEMHTQGSHPSHQRYADWSADMNLAGHEYPSSSSLRNYFGSWSAALRAAGQEAVSELSSKELIADKEQTAAEPIVGAPASPGEGTVRCEICTHEAWPIVRGLQPEPAEDAKIWPAGCVVTEDMPDWHCMAPDCGWEF
;
A
#
# COMPACT_ATOMS: atom_id res chain seq x y z
N MET A 1 -27.52 60.82 -7.15
CA MET A 1 -28.84 60.18 -7.07
C MET A 1 -28.99 59.31 -8.30
N THR A 2 -28.68 58.02 -8.18
CA THR A 2 -28.80 57.06 -9.28
C THR A 2 -29.55 55.86 -8.71
N GLN A 3 -30.85 55.85 -8.96
CA GLN A 3 -31.79 54.83 -8.52
C GLN A 3 -31.67 53.66 -9.49
N THR A 4 -31.01 52.58 -9.05
CA THR A 4 -30.99 51.31 -9.79
C THR A 4 -32.40 50.72 -9.79
N ALA A 5 -32.98 50.62 -10.98
CA ALA A 5 -34.27 50.02 -11.22
C ALA A 5 -34.24 48.54 -10.77
N SER A 6 -35.02 48.23 -9.74
CA SER A 6 -35.33 46.86 -9.33
C SER A 6 -36.13 46.19 -10.45
N ALA A 7 -35.53 45.26 -11.18
CA ALA A 7 -36.22 44.42 -12.13
C ALA A 7 -37.37 43.69 -11.43
N ALA A 8 -38.61 43.92 -11.88
CA ALA A 8 -39.79 43.27 -11.34
C ALA A 8 -39.73 41.77 -11.66
N VAL A 9 -39.48 40.94 -10.64
CA VAL A 9 -39.63 39.49 -10.72
C VAL A 9 -41.06 39.18 -11.17
N PRO A 10 -41.27 38.37 -12.24
CA PRO A 10 -42.61 37.97 -12.65
C PRO A 10 -43.34 37.35 -11.47
N LYS A 11 -44.54 37.86 -11.15
CA LYS A 11 -45.38 37.26 -10.11
C LYS A 11 -45.85 35.90 -10.60
N LEU A 12 -45.07 34.86 -10.29
CA LEU A 12 -45.43 33.47 -10.53
C LEU A 12 -46.83 33.21 -9.98
N THR A 13 -47.64 32.52 -10.77
CA THR A 13 -48.94 32.06 -10.32
C THR A 13 -48.77 31.06 -9.16
N PRO A 14 -49.79 30.88 -8.29
CA PRO A 14 -49.70 29.90 -7.21
C PRO A 14 -49.39 28.48 -7.70
N GLU A 15 -49.83 28.12 -8.90
CA GLU A 15 -49.61 26.81 -9.51
C GLU A 15 -48.18 26.64 -10.00
N GLU A 16 -47.63 27.64 -10.71
CA GLU A 16 -46.23 27.66 -11.12
C GLU A 16 -45.29 27.61 -9.91
N ARG A 17 -45.62 28.37 -8.85
CA ARG A 17 -44.86 28.37 -7.60
C ARG A 17 -44.86 27.00 -6.93
N ASN A 18 -46.00 26.33 -6.89
CA ASN A 18 -46.12 24.98 -6.34
C ASN A 18 -45.35 23.96 -7.19
N ALA A 19 -45.41 24.06 -8.53
CA ALA A 19 -44.66 23.18 -9.44
C ALA A 19 -43.14 23.33 -9.26
N LEU A 20 -42.65 24.57 -9.08
CA LEU A 20 -41.26 24.87 -8.76
C LEU A 20 -40.82 24.29 -7.42
N MET A 21 -41.64 24.40 -6.36
CA MET A 21 -41.36 23.79 -5.05
C MET A 21 -41.24 22.26 -5.15
N VAL A 22 -42.11 21.62 -5.92
CA VAL A 22 -42.07 20.17 -6.17
C VAL A 22 -40.81 19.79 -6.93
N SER A 23 -40.47 20.53 -8.00
CA SER A 23 -39.25 20.33 -8.76
C SER A 23 -38.00 20.44 -7.88
N ARG A 24 -37.88 21.48 -7.07
CA ARG A 24 -36.76 21.67 -6.13
C ARG A 24 -36.64 20.53 -5.13
N TYR A 25 -37.77 20.03 -4.62
CA TYR A 25 -37.78 18.87 -3.73
C TYR A 25 -37.28 17.59 -4.43
N ILE A 26 -37.68 17.36 -5.68
CA ILE A 26 -37.20 16.23 -6.51
C ILE A 26 -35.69 16.31 -6.72
N HIS A 27 -35.14 17.51 -6.91
CA HIS A 27 -33.70 17.74 -7.04
C HIS A 27 -32.93 17.60 -5.71
N GLY A 28 -33.60 17.13 -4.64
CA GLY A 28 -32.96 16.77 -3.37
C GLY A 28 -33.01 17.85 -2.31
N GLU A 29 -33.55 19.04 -2.61
CA GLU A 29 -33.60 20.12 -1.63
C GLU A 29 -34.58 19.82 -0.49
N THR A 30 -34.28 20.33 0.71
CA THR A 30 -35.09 20.04 1.89
C THR A 30 -36.37 20.88 1.92
N LEU A 31 -37.44 20.33 2.52
CA LEU A 31 -38.70 21.06 2.71
C LEU A 31 -38.52 22.38 3.49
N ASP A 32 -37.49 22.46 4.33
CA ASP A 32 -37.20 23.64 5.14
C ASP A 32 -36.55 24.75 4.30
N ALA A 33 -35.51 24.42 3.52
CA ALA A 33 -34.85 25.34 2.59
C ALA A 33 -35.85 25.90 1.54
N ILE A 34 -36.67 25.02 0.95
CA ILE A 34 -37.73 25.44 0.03
C ILE A 34 -38.75 26.34 0.75
N GLY A 35 -39.07 26.07 2.01
CA GLY A 35 -39.98 26.91 2.79
C GLY A 35 -39.45 28.33 2.99
N GLN A 36 -38.17 28.44 3.37
CA GLN A 36 -37.50 29.72 3.59
C GLN A 36 -37.49 30.58 2.32
N ASP A 37 -37.10 30.00 1.18
CA ASP A 37 -36.97 30.72 -0.10
C ASP A 37 -38.29 31.29 -0.62
N TYR A 38 -39.39 30.59 -0.40
CA TYR A 38 -40.71 31.01 -0.87
C TYR A 38 -41.57 31.69 0.21
N GLY A 39 -41.02 31.91 1.41
CA GLY A 39 -41.73 32.52 2.53
C GLY A 39 -42.94 31.71 3.00
N VAL A 40 -42.85 30.37 2.98
CA VAL A 40 -43.91 29.46 3.42
C VAL A 40 -43.40 28.48 4.46
N THR A 41 -44.29 27.94 5.28
CA THR A 41 -43.88 26.98 6.32
C THR A 41 -43.47 25.64 5.70
N ARG A 42 -42.54 24.92 6.36
CA ARG A 42 -42.18 23.53 6.03
C ARG A 42 -43.40 22.63 5.83
N GLU A 43 -44.40 22.77 6.69
CA GLU A 43 -45.65 21.99 6.61
C GLU A 43 -46.46 22.33 5.35
N ARG A 44 -46.43 23.59 4.91
CA ARG A 44 -47.06 23.98 3.65
C ARG A 44 -46.37 23.35 2.44
N VAL A 45 -45.04 23.31 2.43
CA VAL A 45 -44.28 22.63 1.36
C VAL A 45 -44.59 21.13 1.36
N ARG A 46 -44.64 20.49 2.54
CA ARG A 46 -45.03 19.07 2.68
C ARG A 46 -46.39 18.78 2.05
N GLN A 47 -47.38 19.63 2.32
CA GLN A 47 -48.72 19.49 1.74
C GLN A 47 -48.71 19.61 0.21
N ILE A 48 -47.95 20.57 -0.33
CA ILE A 48 -47.81 20.77 -1.78
C ILE A 48 -47.18 19.54 -2.44
N VAL A 49 -46.09 19.02 -1.87
CA VAL A 49 -45.41 17.81 -2.37
C VAL A 49 -46.31 16.58 -2.25
N SER A 50 -47.05 16.42 -1.14
CA SER A 50 -47.93 15.26 -0.94
C SER A 50 -49.08 15.18 -1.95
N LYS A 51 -49.52 16.31 -2.51
CA LYS A 51 -50.61 16.35 -3.50
C LYS A 51 -50.20 15.78 -4.85
N VAL A 52 -48.91 15.75 -5.16
CA VAL A 52 -48.37 15.20 -6.42
C VAL A 52 -48.30 13.66 -6.37
N GLY A 53 -48.29 13.07 -5.17
CA GLY A 53 -48.25 11.62 -4.97
C GLY A 53 -46.89 10.99 -5.34
N GLY A 54 -46.77 9.67 -5.17
CA GLY A 54 -45.59 8.89 -5.60
C GLY A 54 -44.47 8.71 -4.57
N ASN A 55 -43.32 8.24 -5.07
CA ASN A 55 -42.09 7.90 -4.33
C ASN A 55 -41.13 9.11 -4.15
N LEU A 56 -41.60 10.34 -4.35
CA LEU A 56 -40.78 11.58 -4.37
C LEU A 56 -39.87 11.73 -3.15
N ALA A 57 -40.30 11.27 -1.98
CA ALA A 57 -39.47 11.31 -0.76
C ALA A 57 -38.26 10.37 -0.82
N ALA A 58 -38.39 9.22 -1.48
CA ALA A 58 -37.29 8.29 -1.71
C ALA A 58 -36.33 8.84 -2.77
N GLU A 59 -36.85 9.38 -3.87
CA GLU A 59 -36.06 10.00 -4.94
C GLU A 59 -35.27 11.22 -4.44
N SER A 60 -35.92 12.09 -3.68
CA SER A 60 -35.27 13.25 -3.04
C SER A 60 -34.17 12.82 -2.06
N ARG A 61 -34.38 11.74 -1.30
CA ARG A 61 -33.33 11.16 -0.42
C ARG A 61 -32.15 10.62 -1.22
N GLN A 62 -32.43 9.90 -2.30
CA GLN A 62 -31.42 9.34 -3.19
C GLN A 62 -30.59 10.46 -3.84
N LYS A 63 -31.23 11.52 -4.33
CA LYS A 63 -30.55 12.70 -4.89
C LYS A 63 -29.65 13.39 -3.88
N ARG A 64 -30.05 13.51 -2.61
CA ARG A 64 -29.17 14.02 -1.54
C ARG A 64 -27.98 13.11 -1.22
N LEU A 65 -28.14 11.81 -1.38
CA LEU A 65 -27.05 10.87 -1.19
C LEU A 65 -26.06 10.98 -2.35
N GLU A 66 -26.55 11.01 -3.59
CA GLU A 66 -25.76 11.21 -4.81
C GLU A 66 -24.98 12.53 -4.78
N MET A 67 -25.63 13.64 -4.38
CA MET A 67 -24.95 14.94 -4.26
C MET A 67 -23.83 14.88 -3.21
N ARG A 68 -24.10 14.37 -2.00
CA ARG A 68 -23.07 14.23 -0.96
C ARG A 68 -21.93 13.30 -1.37
N GLN A 69 -22.23 12.21 -2.07
CA GLN A 69 -21.21 11.32 -2.61
C GLN A 69 -20.38 12.01 -3.70
N SER A 70 -21.00 12.81 -4.56
CA SER A 70 -20.29 13.57 -5.58
C SER A 70 -19.40 14.65 -4.99
N GLU A 71 -19.87 15.36 -3.96
CA GLU A 71 -19.08 16.35 -3.20
C GLU A 71 -17.92 15.66 -2.47
N ALA A 72 -18.18 14.56 -1.77
CA ALA A 72 -17.13 13.78 -1.10
C ALA A 72 -16.08 13.25 -2.09
N LYS A 73 -16.52 12.77 -3.25
CA LYS A 73 -15.62 12.31 -4.32
C LYS A 73 -14.78 13.45 -4.88
N ALA A 74 -15.39 14.62 -5.12
CA ALA A 74 -14.65 15.79 -5.60
C ALA A 74 -13.59 16.25 -4.58
N MET A 75 -13.93 16.29 -3.29
CA MET A 75 -12.97 16.61 -2.23
C MET A 75 -11.85 15.57 -2.13
N ALA A 76 -12.16 14.28 -2.29
CA ALA A 76 -11.17 13.21 -2.32
C ALA A 76 -10.25 13.30 -3.55
N GLU A 77 -10.79 13.62 -4.73
CA GLU A 77 -10.02 13.85 -5.96
C GLU A 77 -9.09 15.06 -5.81
N GLU A 78 -9.57 16.16 -5.22
CA GLU A 78 -8.76 17.35 -4.91
C GLU A 78 -7.64 17.04 -3.90
N PHE A 79 -7.95 16.30 -2.84
CA PHE A 79 -6.96 15.82 -1.88
C PHE A 79 -5.88 14.98 -2.56
N MET A 80 -6.28 14.02 -3.41
CA MET A 80 -5.35 13.14 -4.10
C MET A 80 -4.49 13.88 -5.12
N ALA A 81 -5.02 14.92 -5.77
CA ALA A 81 -4.26 15.78 -6.66
C ALA A 81 -3.20 16.59 -5.89
N ALA A 82 -3.54 17.10 -4.70
CA ALA A 82 -2.63 17.93 -3.90
C ALA A 82 -1.58 17.12 -3.12
N TYR A 83 -1.98 15.98 -2.53
CA TYR A 83 -1.17 15.26 -1.54
C TYR A 83 -0.86 13.81 -1.93
N GLY A 84 -1.42 13.30 -3.04
CA GLY A 84 -1.28 11.89 -3.43
C GLY A 84 0.17 11.46 -3.67
N ASP A 85 1.00 12.31 -4.29
CA ASP A 85 2.42 12.01 -4.50
C ASP A 85 3.22 12.01 -3.20
N ILE A 86 2.91 12.92 -2.28
CA ILE A 86 3.54 12.98 -0.96
C ILE A 86 3.16 11.72 -0.15
N ALA A 87 1.89 11.34 -0.20
CA ALA A 87 1.39 10.13 0.45
C ALA A 87 2.04 8.86 -0.13
N ARG A 88 2.21 8.76 -1.45
CA ARG A 88 2.95 7.67 -2.11
C ARG A 88 4.41 7.63 -1.69
N ALA A 89 5.09 8.77 -1.67
CA ALA A 89 6.47 8.84 -1.22
C ALA A 89 6.63 8.45 0.26
N ALA A 90 5.71 8.89 1.12
CA ALA A 90 5.69 8.50 2.53
C ALA A 90 5.48 6.98 2.70
N ALA A 91 4.54 6.39 1.95
CA ALA A 91 4.30 4.96 1.95
C ALA A 91 5.50 4.15 1.41
N ALA A 92 6.16 4.62 0.36
CA ALA A 92 7.38 4.01 -0.19
C ALA A 92 8.54 4.02 0.83
N ASN A 93 8.61 5.06 1.67
CA ASN A 93 9.55 5.17 2.78
C ASN A 93 9.09 4.39 4.04
N GLY A 94 8.00 3.62 3.96
CA GLY A 94 7.53 2.76 5.03
C GLY A 94 6.75 3.47 6.13
N ALA A 95 6.24 4.68 5.90
CA ALA A 95 5.35 5.35 6.84
C ALA A 95 3.97 4.67 6.87
N THR A 96 3.34 4.75 8.03
CA THR A 96 1.93 4.36 8.21
C THR A 96 1.01 5.47 7.70
N ARG A 97 -0.28 5.14 7.49
CA ARG A 97 -1.29 6.14 7.13
C ARG A 97 -1.43 7.23 8.21
N ALA A 98 -1.49 6.82 9.48
CA ALA A 98 -1.63 7.74 10.61
C ALA A 98 -0.43 8.71 10.72
N GLU A 99 0.80 8.21 10.57
CA GLU A 99 1.99 9.06 10.54
C GLU A 99 1.99 10.01 9.34
N THR A 100 1.53 9.54 8.18
CA THR A 100 1.42 10.37 6.97
C THR A 100 0.43 11.52 7.20
N ILE A 101 -0.76 11.23 7.74
CA ILE A 101 -1.77 12.26 8.06
C ILE A 101 -1.24 13.23 9.12
N ALA A 102 -0.59 12.74 10.18
CA ALA A 102 -0.02 13.59 11.22
C ALA A 102 1.07 14.53 10.64
N ARG A 103 1.95 14.02 9.77
CA ARG A 103 2.98 14.84 9.11
C ARG A 103 2.36 15.87 8.15
N LEU A 104 1.36 15.46 7.38
CA LEU A 104 0.63 16.37 6.49
C LEU A 104 -0.06 17.48 7.29
N GLY A 105 -0.72 17.18 8.41
CA GLY A 105 -1.35 18.20 9.26
C GLY A 105 -0.36 19.15 9.93
N LEU A 106 0.88 18.71 10.20
CA LEU A 106 1.95 19.58 10.71
C LEU A 106 2.47 20.57 9.65
N ILE A 107 2.53 20.15 8.39
CA ILE A 107 3.07 20.95 7.28
C ILE A 107 1.97 21.81 6.63
N TYR A 108 0.75 21.28 6.59
CA TYR A 108 -0.43 21.90 5.97
C TYR A 108 -1.55 22.00 7.02
N PRO A 109 -1.56 23.06 7.86
CA PRO A 109 -2.51 23.18 8.97
C PRO A 109 -3.98 23.27 8.56
N GLU A 110 -4.27 23.67 7.32
CA GLU A 110 -5.62 23.76 6.77
C GLU A 110 -6.17 22.40 6.30
N LEU A 111 -5.37 21.34 6.37
CA LEU A 111 -5.76 20.00 5.97
C LEU A 111 -6.78 19.42 6.97
N ASP A 112 -7.92 18.99 6.46
CA ASP A 112 -8.91 18.24 7.24
C ASP A 112 -8.42 16.79 7.46
N PRO A 113 -8.10 16.40 8.70
CA PRO A 113 -7.60 15.06 9.01
C PRO A 113 -8.66 13.97 8.80
N GLU A 114 -9.95 14.27 8.93
CA GLU A 114 -11.03 13.28 8.71
C GLU A 114 -11.18 12.98 7.22
N LEU A 115 -11.15 14.02 6.37
CA LEU A 115 -11.13 13.88 4.91
C LEU A 115 -9.89 13.10 4.45
N ALA A 116 -8.73 13.40 5.02
CA ALA A 116 -7.47 12.73 4.69
C ALA A 116 -7.50 11.23 5.03
N GLU A 117 -7.99 10.85 6.23
CA GLU A 117 -8.13 9.44 6.61
C GLU A 117 -9.12 8.72 5.69
N ALA A 118 -10.28 9.31 5.43
CA ALA A 118 -11.29 8.72 4.55
C ALA A 118 -10.73 8.49 3.13
N THR A 119 -10.08 9.51 2.56
CA THR A 119 -9.52 9.46 1.20
C THR A 119 -8.38 8.45 1.10
N LEU A 120 -7.40 8.50 2.01
CA LEU A 120 -6.26 7.59 2.00
C LEU A 120 -6.66 6.14 2.30
N ARG A 121 -7.76 5.92 3.03
CA ARG A 121 -8.29 4.58 3.28
C ARG A 121 -8.90 3.94 2.03
N GLU A 122 -9.52 4.72 1.16
CA GLU A 122 -10.13 4.24 -0.09
C GLU A 122 -9.16 4.28 -1.29
N SER A 123 -8.01 4.93 -1.14
CA SER A 123 -6.97 5.01 -2.17
C SER A 123 -6.27 3.67 -2.46
N ASP A 124 -5.54 3.62 -3.57
CA ASP A 124 -4.67 2.52 -3.99
C ASP A 124 -3.31 2.49 -3.28
N ILE A 125 -3.05 3.45 -2.37
CA ILE A 125 -1.77 3.58 -1.69
C ILE A 125 -1.64 2.54 -0.57
N SER A 126 -0.65 1.66 -0.70
CA SER A 126 -0.32 0.65 0.32
C SER A 126 0.60 1.23 1.40
N PHE A 127 0.03 1.72 2.49
CA PHE A 127 0.76 2.10 3.69
C PHE A 127 1.26 0.89 4.48
N ASP A 128 2.37 1.07 5.19
CA ASP A 128 2.88 0.06 6.11
C ASP A 128 1.92 -0.07 7.32
N LYS A 129 1.80 -1.29 7.84
CA LYS A 129 1.07 -1.59 9.09
C LYS A 129 2.01 -1.64 10.28
N ARG A 130 3.08 -0.82 10.28
CA ARG A 130 3.89 -0.64 11.47
C ARG A 130 3.04 0.07 12.52
N SER A 131 2.26 -0.70 13.29
CA SER A 131 1.88 -0.28 14.63
C SER A 131 3.17 0.22 15.27
N HIS A 132 3.21 1.47 15.74
CA HIS A 132 4.30 1.98 16.57
C HIS A 132 4.83 0.83 17.42
N GLU A 133 6.12 0.48 17.25
CA GLU A 133 6.68 -0.65 17.96
C GLU A 133 6.47 -0.42 19.45
N THR A 134 5.53 -1.14 20.07
CA THR A 134 5.12 -0.83 21.46
C THR A 134 6.25 -1.10 22.44
N PHE A 135 7.21 -1.93 22.04
CA PHE A 135 8.39 -2.29 22.80
C PHE A 135 9.61 -2.36 21.88
N SER A 136 10.75 -1.83 22.33
CA SER A 136 12.03 -2.07 21.68
C SER A 136 12.42 -3.55 21.72
N LYS A 137 13.38 -3.95 20.88
CA LYS A 137 13.93 -5.32 20.88
C LYS A 137 14.41 -5.73 22.28
N ALA A 138 15.09 -4.83 22.99
CA ALA A 138 15.62 -5.10 24.33
C ALA A 138 14.51 -5.31 25.36
N VAL A 139 13.43 -4.52 25.29
CA VAL A 139 12.25 -4.69 26.19
C VAL A 139 11.48 -5.98 25.88
N LEU A 140 11.46 -6.42 24.62
CA LEU A 140 10.90 -7.73 24.25
C LEU A 140 11.71 -8.88 24.83
N GLU A 141 13.04 -8.83 24.71
CA GLU A 141 13.96 -9.82 25.28
C GLU A 141 13.91 -9.83 26.81
N ALA A 142 13.75 -8.67 27.45
CA ALA A 142 13.53 -8.56 28.90
C ALA A 142 12.30 -9.35 29.37
N GLY A 143 11.24 -9.40 28.56
CA GLY A 143 10.06 -10.22 28.85
C GLY A 143 10.35 -11.72 28.86
N LEU A 144 11.25 -12.19 27.99
CA LEU A 144 11.72 -13.59 27.99
C LEU A 144 12.54 -13.90 29.24
N TYR A 145 13.48 -13.02 29.60
CA TYR A 145 14.28 -13.17 30.82
C TYR A 145 13.42 -13.17 32.08
N PHE A 146 12.46 -12.25 32.19
CA PHE A 146 11.58 -12.16 33.35
C PHE A 146 10.73 -13.43 33.54
N LEU A 147 10.08 -13.91 32.49
CA LEU A 147 9.22 -15.08 32.58
C LEU A 147 10.03 -16.38 32.76
N ALA A 148 11.21 -16.51 32.15
CA ALA A 148 12.09 -17.63 32.41
C ALA A 148 12.65 -17.60 33.84
N GLY A 149 13.05 -16.43 34.35
CA GLY A 149 13.48 -16.27 35.74
C GLY A 149 12.38 -16.59 36.75
N SER A 150 11.14 -16.21 36.43
CA SER A 150 9.96 -16.52 37.24
C SER A 150 9.63 -18.01 37.25
N GLU A 151 9.72 -18.69 36.10
CA GLU A 151 9.55 -20.15 35.99
C GLU A 151 10.55 -20.90 36.85
N LEU A 152 11.82 -20.48 36.79
CA LEU A 152 12.91 -21.03 37.57
C LEU A 152 12.87 -20.60 39.04
N ARG A 153 11.93 -19.73 39.42
CA ARG A 153 11.77 -19.15 40.76
C ARG A 153 13.06 -18.53 41.29
N LEU A 154 13.76 -17.83 40.42
CA LEU A 154 14.99 -17.13 40.79
C LEU A 154 14.67 -15.98 41.75
N ALA A 155 15.46 -15.87 42.82
CA ALA A 155 15.40 -14.69 43.66
C ALA A 155 15.89 -13.46 42.88
N PRO A 156 15.28 -12.27 43.08
CA PRO A 156 15.76 -11.04 42.45
C PRO A 156 17.21 -10.76 42.84
N ASP A 157 18.06 -10.44 41.86
CA ASP A 157 19.45 -10.03 42.08
C ASP A 157 19.65 -8.55 41.66
N PRO A 158 19.34 -7.60 42.57
CA PRO A 158 19.45 -6.18 42.25
C PRO A 158 20.90 -5.73 42.03
N GLN A 159 21.87 -6.39 42.67
CA GLN A 159 23.29 -6.04 42.52
C GLN A 159 23.80 -6.41 41.13
N PHE A 160 23.47 -7.62 40.65
CA PHE A 160 23.82 -8.03 39.31
C PHE A 160 23.09 -7.17 38.28
N ALA A 161 21.80 -6.91 38.49
CA ALA A 161 20.98 -6.09 37.60
C ALA A 161 21.58 -4.68 37.43
N ALA A 162 21.89 -4.00 38.53
CA ALA A 162 22.47 -2.65 38.51
C ALA A 162 23.84 -2.58 37.82
N ALA A 163 24.61 -3.66 37.85
CA ALA A 163 25.97 -3.70 37.28
C ALA A 163 26.01 -4.14 35.80
N HIS A 164 25.02 -4.89 35.31
CA HIS A 164 25.11 -5.58 34.00
C HIS A 164 23.90 -5.36 33.08
N LEU A 165 22.81 -4.77 33.56
CA LEU A 165 21.73 -4.32 32.67
C LEU A 165 22.11 -2.99 32.05
N ASP A 166 21.70 -2.83 30.80
CA ASP A 166 21.87 -1.59 30.06
C ASP A 166 20.99 -0.49 30.65
N PHE A 167 21.52 0.74 30.77
CA PHE A 167 20.81 1.85 31.39
C PHE A 167 19.60 2.30 30.58
N ASP A 168 19.67 2.25 29.24
CA ASP A 168 18.55 2.63 28.38
C ASP A 168 17.44 1.59 28.47
N LEU A 169 17.78 0.29 28.53
CA LEU A 169 16.80 -0.77 28.82
C LEU A 169 16.13 -0.58 30.18
N MET A 170 16.89 -0.27 31.22
CA MET A 170 16.33 -0.06 32.56
C MET A 170 15.36 1.13 32.58
N ALA A 171 15.73 2.25 31.95
CA ALA A 171 14.88 3.43 31.86
C ALA A 171 13.62 3.20 31.00
N GLU A 172 13.77 2.55 29.84
CA GLU A 172 12.64 2.23 28.95
C GLU A 172 11.65 1.28 29.63
N LEU A 173 12.14 0.19 30.23
CA LEU A 173 11.30 -0.79 30.89
C LEU A 173 10.59 -0.20 32.12
N ALA A 174 11.29 0.62 32.92
CA ALA A 174 10.65 1.34 34.03
C ALA A 174 9.50 2.23 33.53
N GLY A 175 9.74 3.01 32.47
CA GLY A 175 8.70 3.87 31.88
C GLY A 175 7.49 3.09 31.34
N VAL A 176 7.71 1.90 30.76
CA VAL A 176 6.63 0.99 30.33
C VAL A 176 5.82 0.48 31.53
N LEU A 177 6.49 0.06 32.60
CA LEU A 177 5.87 -0.54 33.78
C LEU A 177 5.10 0.49 34.62
N GLU A 178 5.62 1.71 34.76
CA GLU A 178 4.96 2.81 35.47
C GLU A 178 3.61 3.20 34.83
N GLN A 179 3.52 3.15 33.49
CA GLN A 179 2.26 3.35 32.79
C GLN A 179 1.21 2.26 33.15
N GLY A 180 1.69 1.06 33.47
CA GLY A 180 0.91 -0.14 33.79
C GLY A 180 0.55 -0.30 35.27
N THR A 181 0.82 0.70 36.13
CA THR A 181 0.59 0.73 37.59
C THR A 181 1.66 0.08 38.48
N ALA A 182 2.82 -0.33 37.93
CA ALA A 182 3.91 -0.87 38.74
C ALA A 182 4.49 0.17 39.71
N THR A 183 4.79 -0.25 40.94
CA THR A 183 5.50 0.56 41.93
C THR A 183 7.02 0.49 41.73
N ALA A 184 7.77 1.39 42.39
CA ALA A 184 9.24 1.33 42.36
C ALA A 184 9.80 0.00 42.92
N GLU A 185 9.11 -0.62 43.88
CA GLU A 185 9.49 -1.91 44.45
C GLU A 185 9.25 -3.05 43.45
N ASP A 186 8.13 -3.00 42.71
CA ASP A 186 7.85 -3.97 41.64
C ASP A 186 8.91 -3.86 40.54
N ILE A 187 9.22 -2.64 40.10
CA ILE A 187 10.23 -2.39 39.06
C ILE A 187 11.61 -2.93 39.48
N ALA A 188 12.04 -2.65 40.72
CA ALA A 188 13.29 -3.17 41.26
C ALA A 188 13.30 -4.71 41.31
N THR A 189 12.18 -5.32 41.69
CA THR A 189 12.01 -6.78 41.75
C THR A 189 12.11 -7.41 40.36
N ILE A 190 11.43 -6.83 39.37
CA ILE A 190 11.45 -7.29 37.97
C ILE A 190 12.85 -7.20 37.38
N LEU A 191 13.50 -6.03 37.51
CA LEU A 191 14.88 -5.83 37.04
C LEU A 191 15.84 -6.81 37.73
N GLY A 192 15.65 -7.06 39.04
CA GLY A 192 16.39 -8.07 39.78
C GLY A 192 16.19 -9.49 39.23
N ILE A 193 14.95 -9.88 38.90
CA ILE A 193 14.65 -11.19 38.30
C ILE A 193 15.27 -11.30 36.90
N ILE A 194 15.19 -10.25 36.08
CA ILE A 194 15.83 -10.20 34.76
C ILE A 194 17.34 -10.36 34.88
N GLY A 195 17.97 -9.64 35.80
CA GLY A 195 19.40 -9.76 36.09
C GLY A 195 19.78 -11.18 36.50
N ALA A 196 19.04 -11.76 37.45
CA ALA A 196 19.24 -13.13 37.90
C ALA A 196 19.08 -14.15 36.76
N ALA A 197 18.08 -13.98 35.90
CA ALA A 197 17.84 -14.84 34.74
C ALA A 197 18.99 -14.73 33.73
N LYS A 198 19.46 -13.52 33.40
CA LYS A 198 20.60 -13.33 32.49
C LYS A 198 21.85 -14.03 33.00
N ARG A 199 22.16 -13.90 34.30
CA ARG A 199 23.28 -14.63 34.91
C ARG A 199 23.07 -16.14 34.81
N HIS A 200 21.89 -16.62 35.19
CA HIS A 200 21.59 -18.05 35.19
C HIS A 200 21.73 -18.67 33.80
N ILE A 201 21.19 -18.03 32.76
CA ILE A 201 21.25 -18.52 31.38
C ILE A 201 22.68 -18.51 30.83
N ALA A 202 23.49 -17.51 31.21
CA ALA A 202 24.91 -17.48 30.85
C ALA A 202 25.68 -18.66 31.47
N GLU A 203 25.29 -19.10 32.67
CA GLU A 203 25.88 -20.26 33.37
C GLU A 203 25.27 -21.60 32.93
N HIS A 204 24.02 -21.59 32.45
CA HIS A 204 23.23 -22.77 32.06
C HIS A 204 22.62 -22.57 30.66
N PRO A 205 23.42 -22.66 29.58
CA PRO A 205 22.97 -22.41 28.22
C PRO A 205 21.87 -23.38 27.73
N GLU A 206 21.66 -24.50 28.43
CA GLU A 206 20.57 -25.45 28.19
C GLU A 206 19.19 -24.96 28.66
N THR A 207 19.15 -23.84 29.40
CA THR A 207 17.91 -23.23 29.88
C THR A 207 16.97 -22.96 28.71
N THR A 208 15.71 -23.35 28.83
CA THR A 208 14.71 -23.20 27.78
C THR A 208 13.32 -22.96 28.36
N ILE A 209 12.43 -22.36 27.59
CA ILE A 209 11.03 -22.19 27.92
C ILE A 209 10.19 -22.41 26.66
N THR A 210 9.12 -23.20 26.77
CA THR A 210 8.21 -23.44 25.63
C THR A 210 7.28 -22.24 25.43
N GLY A 211 6.84 -22.01 24.20
CA GLY A 211 5.88 -20.93 23.91
C GLY A 211 4.56 -21.06 24.67
N SER A 212 4.08 -22.29 24.91
CA SER A 212 2.88 -22.52 25.74
C SER A 212 3.13 -22.14 27.18
N ARG A 213 4.28 -22.55 27.74
CA ARG A 213 4.62 -22.23 29.14
C ARG A 213 4.80 -20.72 29.34
N TYR A 214 5.35 -20.03 28.34
CA TYR A 214 5.43 -18.59 28.33
C TYR A 214 4.05 -17.93 28.41
N ASP A 215 3.10 -18.37 27.58
CA ASP A 215 1.73 -17.85 27.59
C ASP A 215 1.06 -18.14 28.96
N ASP A 216 1.20 -19.36 29.50
CA ASP A 216 0.64 -19.74 30.81
C ASP A 216 1.16 -18.85 31.95
N LEU A 217 2.48 -18.61 32.01
CA LEU A 217 3.10 -17.76 33.04
C LEU A 217 2.69 -16.31 32.88
N ARG A 218 2.55 -15.83 31.65
CA ARG A 218 2.10 -14.47 31.39
C ARG A 218 0.66 -14.27 31.87
N ASP A 219 -0.22 -15.23 31.59
CA ASP A 219 -1.63 -15.20 32.01
C ASP A 219 -1.78 -15.32 33.53
N GLU A 220 -0.83 -15.96 34.21
CA GLU A 220 -0.75 -16.00 35.68
C GLU A 220 -0.24 -14.68 36.29
N LEU A 221 0.88 -14.16 35.77
CA LEU A 221 1.62 -13.07 36.41
C LEU A 221 1.07 -11.68 36.10
N VAL A 222 0.58 -11.44 34.89
CA VAL A 222 0.06 -10.11 34.49
C VAL A 222 -1.13 -9.69 35.36
N PRO A 223 -2.15 -10.55 35.60
CA PRO A 223 -3.24 -10.20 36.52
C PRO A 223 -2.77 -10.10 37.98
N ALA A 224 -1.88 -11.00 38.43
CA ALA A 224 -1.38 -11.02 39.80
C ALA A 224 -0.63 -9.73 40.17
N LEU A 225 0.02 -9.09 39.19
CA LEU A 225 0.76 -7.85 39.36
C LEU A 225 -0.10 -6.60 39.07
N GLY A 226 -1.38 -6.79 38.73
CA GLY A 226 -2.31 -5.69 38.45
C GLY A 226 -2.03 -4.95 37.13
N TRP A 227 -1.23 -5.52 36.24
CA TRP A 227 -0.83 -4.89 34.97
C TRP A 227 -1.84 -5.14 33.84
N GLU A 228 -3.11 -5.15 34.20
CA GLU A 228 -4.19 -5.24 33.23
C GLU A 228 -4.27 -3.97 32.40
N SER A 229 -4.57 -4.12 31.12
CA SER A 229 -4.54 -3.01 30.18
C SER A 229 -5.59 -1.94 30.53
N ARG A 230 -5.14 -0.67 30.57
CA ARG A 230 -6.05 0.43 30.32
C ARG A 230 -6.39 0.45 28.82
N ARG A 231 -7.61 0.89 28.49
CA ARG A 231 -8.14 0.86 27.13
C ARG A 231 -7.14 1.49 26.14
N GLY A 232 -6.49 0.66 25.30
CA GLY A 232 -5.52 1.10 24.29
C GLY A 232 -4.03 0.80 24.57
N SER A 233 -3.64 0.26 25.74
CA SER A 233 -2.25 -0.12 26.03
C SER A 233 -2.01 -1.63 25.92
N THR A 234 -0.94 -2.07 25.26
CA THR A 234 -0.49 -3.47 25.28
C THR A 234 0.30 -3.73 26.56
N PRO A 235 -0.15 -4.61 27.48
CA PRO A 235 0.52 -4.82 28.75
C PRO A 235 1.81 -5.64 28.56
N TRP A 236 2.88 -5.23 29.25
CA TRP A 236 4.13 -5.97 29.37
C TRP A 236 4.03 -7.01 30.50
N PRO A 237 4.66 -8.21 30.42
CA PRO A 237 5.48 -8.74 29.32
C PRO A 237 4.71 -8.87 27.99
N PRO A 238 5.41 -8.79 26.84
CA PRO A 238 4.77 -8.92 25.52
C PRO A 238 4.08 -10.27 25.35
N THR A 239 3.13 -10.35 24.42
CA THR A 239 2.52 -11.64 24.07
C THR A 239 3.46 -12.46 23.20
N ARG A 240 3.29 -13.78 23.16
CA ARG A 240 4.00 -14.62 22.18
C ARG A 240 3.74 -14.17 20.75
N GLN A 241 2.52 -13.68 20.44
CA GLN A 241 2.22 -13.12 19.11
C GLN A 241 3.09 -11.90 18.79
N THR A 242 3.34 -11.03 19.77
CA THR A 242 4.25 -9.88 19.61
C THR A 242 5.69 -10.34 19.35
N LEU A 243 6.17 -11.34 20.10
CA LEU A 243 7.49 -11.94 19.86
C LEU A 243 7.58 -12.59 18.47
N MET A 244 6.53 -13.28 18.01
CA MET A 244 6.50 -13.95 16.71
C MET A 244 6.45 -12.96 15.55
N GLY A 245 5.80 -11.81 15.74
CA GLY A 245 5.85 -10.72 14.77
C GLY A 245 7.25 -10.09 14.60
N ARG A 246 8.18 -10.35 15.54
CA ARG A 246 9.54 -9.78 15.55
C ARG A 246 10.62 -10.77 15.17
N TYR A 247 10.55 -12.00 15.70
CA TYR A 247 11.59 -13.03 15.50
C TYR A 247 11.21 -14.09 14.48
N THR A 248 10.00 -14.05 13.91
CA THR A 248 9.43 -15.01 12.96
C THR A 248 9.20 -16.42 13.54
N TYR A 249 10.12 -16.92 14.37
CA TYR A 249 10.09 -18.22 15.03
C TYR A 249 10.43 -18.11 16.53
N TRP A 250 9.82 -18.99 17.33
CA TRP A 250 10.03 -19.05 18.79
C TRP A 250 11.48 -19.35 19.16
N ASN A 251 12.08 -20.32 18.47
CA ASN A 251 13.48 -20.69 18.72
C ASN A 251 14.42 -19.52 18.46
N SER A 252 14.16 -18.71 17.44
CA SER A 252 14.98 -17.51 17.15
C SER A 252 14.87 -16.46 18.25
N ALA A 253 13.71 -16.35 18.92
CA ALA A 253 13.56 -15.48 20.08
C ALA A 253 14.31 -16.02 21.31
N LEU A 254 14.32 -17.35 21.53
CA LEU A 254 15.10 -17.96 22.61
C LEU A 254 16.61 -17.83 22.37
N GLU A 255 17.05 -18.05 21.14
CA GLU A 255 18.45 -17.94 20.74
C GLU A 255 18.97 -16.50 20.90
N SER A 256 18.12 -15.48 20.65
CA SER A 256 18.53 -14.08 20.82
C SER A 256 18.85 -13.72 22.28
N VAL A 257 18.27 -14.45 23.25
CA VAL A 257 18.52 -14.29 24.68
C VAL A 257 19.46 -15.35 25.27
N GLY A 258 20.13 -16.15 24.42
CA GLY A 258 21.09 -17.17 24.84
C GLY A 258 20.47 -18.43 25.46
N MET A 259 19.15 -18.61 25.36
CA MET A 259 18.46 -19.83 25.80
C MET A 259 18.54 -20.92 24.72
N ALA A 260 18.50 -22.18 25.14
CA ALA A 260 18.43 -23.30 24.22
C ALA A 260 17.07 -23.36 23.51
N ALA A 261 17.11 -23.56 22.19
CA ALA A 261 15.95 -23.98 21.43
C ALA A 261 15.57 -25.43 21.78
N ALA A 262 14.28 -25.70 22.01
CA ALA A 262 13.82 -27.05 22.28
C ALA A 262 14.09 -27.96 21.06
N LYS A 263 14.91 -29.01 21.26
CA LYS A 263 15.21 -30.03 20.21
C LYS A 263 13.98 -30.84 19.79
N LYS A 264 12.91 -30.78 20.58
CA LYS A 264 11.65 -31.52 20.38
C LYS A 264 10.58 -30.62 19.77
N GLY A 265 10.93 -29.97 18.66
CA GLY A 265 9.97 -29.34 17.75
C GLY A 265 10.00 -30.07 16.42
N ARG A 266 8.90 -30.00 15.65
CA ARG A 266 8.95 -30.34 14.22
C ARG A 266 10.13 -29.56 13.65
N PRO A 267 11.09 -30.18 12.94
CA PRO A 267 12.10 -29.41 12.25
C PRO A 267 11.40 -28.32 11.43
N PRO A 268 11.99 -27.12 11.26
CA PRO A 268 11.49 -26.16 10.28
C PRO A 268 11.16 -26.98 9.05
N GLY A 269 9.87 -27.01 8.68
CA GLY A 269 9.37 -28.02 7.76
C GLY A 269 10.32 -28.06 6.57
N LEU A 270 10.74 -29.28 6.17
CA LEU A 270 11.52 -29.49 4.94
C LEU A 270 11.09 -28.41 3.96
N VAL A 271 12.00 -27.52 3.57
CA VAL A 271 11.72 -26.38 2.70
C VAL A 271 11.22 -26.99 1.39
N LYS A 272 9.92 -27.26 1.31
CA LYS A 272 9.27 -27.94 0.18
C LYS A 272 9.40 -27.07 -1.07
N PHE A 273 9.51 -25.77 -0.85
CA PHE A 273 9.53 -24.73 -1.87
C PHE A 273 10.74 -23.85 -1.64
N THR A 274 11.60 -23.73 -2.64
CA THR A 274 12.74 -22.80 -2.63
C THR A 274 12.27 -21.36 -2.78
N ASP A 275 13.12 -20.40 -2.44
CA ASP A 275 12.88 -18.95 -2.60
C ASP A 275 12.38 -18.62 -4.02
N ARG A 276 13.06 -19.17 -5.02
CA ARG A 276 12.70 -19.05 -6.45
C ARG A 276 11.29 -19.56 -6.76
N LEU A 277 10.78 -20.53 -6.01
CA LEU A 277 9.47 -21.11 -6.21
C LEU A 277 8.37 -20.27 -5.55
N TYR A 278 8.66 -19.59 -4.43
CA TYR A 278 7.77 -18.58 -3.86
C TYR A 278 7.62 -17.35 -4.77
N GLU A 279 8.72 -16.87 -5.33
CA GLU A 279 8.73 -15.75 -6.28
C GLU A 279 8.00 -16.12 -7.59
N LYS A 280 8.31 -17.30 -8.15
CA LYS A 280 7.60 -17.82 -9.34
C LYS A 280 6.09 -17.93 -9.10
N ALA A 281 5.67 -18.45 -7.95
CA ALA A 281 4.25 -18.65 -7.63
C ALA A 281 3.46 -17.33 -7.66
N ILE A 282 4.02 -16.24 -7.11
CA ILE A 282 3.34 -14.95 -7.11
C ILE A 282 3.36 -14.29 -8.50
N ARG A 283 4.45 -14.46 -9.27
CA ARG A 283 4.52 -13.97 -10.65
C ARG A 283 3.50 -14.64 -11.56
N ASP A 284 3.44 -15.97 -11.54
CA ASP A 284 2.51 -16.73 -12.37
C ASP A 284 1.05 -16.40 -12.04
N PHE A 285 0.74 -16.26 -10.74
CA PHE A 285 -0.59 -15.83 -10.32
C PHE A 285 -0.94 -14.42 -10.81
N VAL A 286 -0.02 -13.45 -10.69
CA VAL A 286 -0.26 -12.08 -11.16
C VAL A 286 -0.46 -12.06 -12.68
N ALA A 287 0.34 -12.82 -13.43
CA ALA A 287 0.18 -12.95 -14.89
C ALA A 287 -1.18 -13.57 -15.28
N GLU A 288 -1.64 -14.59 -14.55
CA GLU A 288 -2.96 -15.20 -14.75
C GLU A 288 -4.08 -14.18 -14.49
N MET A 289 -3.99 -13.40 -13.41
CA MET A 289 -4.98 -12.37 -13.09
C MET A 289 -5.03 -11.26 -14.14
N HIS A 290 -3.88 -10.84 -14.67
CA HIS A 290 -3.81 -9.90 -15.79
C HIS A 290 -4.48 -10.46 -17.04
N THR A 291 -4.22 -11.73 -17.36
CA THR A 291 -4.82 -12.41 -18.53
C THR A 291 -6.34 -12.50 -18.40
N GLN A 292 -6.86 -12.68 -17.18
CA GLN A 292 -8.29 -12.73 -16.87
C GLN A 292 -8.93 -11.35 -16.64
N GLY A 293 -8.18 -10.24 -16.76
CA GLY A 293 -8.66 -8.89 -16.49
C GLY A 293 -9.13 -8.65 -15.05
N SER A 294 -8.61 -9.42 -14.09
CA SER A 294 -8.98 -9.39 -12.68
C SER A 294 -7.86 -8.85 -11.80
N HIS A 295 -8.20 -8.27 -10.65
CA HIS A 295 -7.20 -7.79 -9.70
C HIS A 295 -6.69 -8.91 -8.77
N PRO A 296 -5.36 -8.98 -8.50
CA PRO A 296 -4.79 -9.93 -7.55
C PRO A 296 -5.37 -9.76 -6.14
N SER A 297 -5.83 -10.85 -5.52
CA SER A 297 -6.27 -10.85 -4.13
C SER A 297 -5.84 -12.13 -3.42
N HIS A 298 -5.72 -12.06 -2.09
CA HIS A 298 -5.31 -13.19 -1.27
C HIS A 298 -6.25 -14.41 -1.41
N GLN A 299 -7.55 -14.18 -1.46
CA GLN A 299 -8.53 -15.26 -1.62
C GLN A 299 -8.38 -15.92 -3.00
N ARG A 300 -8.23 -15.11 -4.06
CA ARG A 300 -8.04 -15.61 -5.42
C ARG A 300 -6.76 -16.42 -5.56
N TYR A 301 -5.68 -16.03 -4.88
CA TYR A 301 -4.45 -16.84 -4.84
C TYR A 301 -4.67 -18.17 -4.11
N ALA A 302 -5.42 -18.17 -3.00
CA ALA A 302 -5.72 -19.40 -2.26
C ALA A 302 -6.48 -20.39 -3.15
N ASP A 303 -7.48 -19.91 -3.88
CA ASP A 303 -8.29 -20.71 -4.80
C ASP A 303 -7.43 -21.20 -5.99
N TRP A 304 -6.71 -20.29 -6.66
CA TRP A 304 -5.82 -20.61 -7.79
C TRP A 304 -4.73 -21.61 -7.43
N SER A 305 -4.06 -21.43 -6.28
CA SER A 305 -3.00 -22.35 -5.85
C SER A 305 -3.56 -23.73 -5.49
N ALA A 306 -4.80 -23.81 -4.99
CA ALA A 306 -5.47 -25.09 -4.75
C ALA A 306 -5.79 -25.80 -6.07
N ASP A 307 -6.33 -25.08 -7.06
CA ASP A 307 -6.65 -25.62 -8.38
C ASP A 307 -5.40 -26.09 -9.13
N MET A 308 -4.33 -25.29 -9.10
CA MET A 308 -3.05 -25.66 -9.72
C MET A 308 -2.40 -26.86 -9.04
N ASN A 309 -2.50 -26.96 -7.71
CA ASN A 309 -2.01 -28.13 -6.97
C ASN A 309 -2.83 -29.39 -7.28
N LEU A 310 -4.15 -29.27 -7.48
CA LEU A 310 -5.00 -30.37 -7.96
C LEU A 310 -4.64 -30.81 -9.39
N ALA A 311 -4.23 -29.86 -10.24
CA ALA A 311 -3.74 -30.13 -11.60
C ALA A 311 -2.31 -30.72 -11.64
N GLY A 312 -1.67 -30.95 -10.49
CA GLY A 312 -0.35 -31.58 -10.38
C GLY A 312 0.84 -30.61 -10.43
N HIS A 313 0.60 -29.29 -10.42
CA HIS A 313 1.66 -28.32 -10.16
C HIS A 313 1.96 -28.27 -8.66
N GLU A 314 3.16 -27.83 -8.28
CA GLU A 314 3.50 -27.66 -6.87
C GLU A 314 3.66 -26.17 -6.56
N TYR A 315 2.63 -25.57 -5.97
CA TYR A 315 2.65 -24.17 -5.52
C TYR A 315 2.46 -24.05 -4.01
N PRO A 316 3.12 -23.09 -3.34
CA PRO A 316 2.93 -22.83 -1.93
C PRO A 316 1.49 -22.39 -1.64
N SER A 317 0.96 -22.85 -0.49
CA SER A 317 -0.33 -22.36 0.00
C SER A 317 -0.28 -20.85 0.28
N SER A 318 -1.45 -20.18 0.27
CA SER A 318 -1.56 -18.75 0.63
C SER A 318 -0.97 -18.44 2.01
N SER A 319 -1.15 -19.34 2.97
CA SER A 319 -0.57 -19.26 4.32
C SER A 319 0.96 -19.37 4.29
N SER A 320 1.52 -20.29 3.50
CA SER A 320 2.97 -20.44 3.32
C SER A 320 3.58 -19.20 2.65
N LEU A 321 2.91 -18.68 1.63
CA LEU A 321 3.33 -17.49 0.90
C LEU A 321 3.35 -16.25 1.81
N ARG A 322 2.33 -16.09 2.67
CA ARG A 322 2.28 -15.02 3.68
C ARG A 322 3.39 -15.15 4.71
N ASN A 323 3.68 -16.36 5.18
CA ASN A 323 4.75 -16.58 6.15
C ASN A 323 6.13 -16.28 5.57
N TYR A 324 6.33 -16.55 4.28
CA TYR A 324 7.59 -16.30 3.58
C TYR A 324 7.81 -14.80 3.30
N PHE A 325 6.84 -14.10 2.69
CA PHE A 325 6.97 -12.67 2.37
C PHE A 325 6.58 -11.72 3.52
N GLY A 326 6.09 -12.25 4.64
CA GLY A 326 5.59 -11.48 5.79
C GLY A 326 4.22 -10.83 5.57
N SER A 327 3.85 -10.45 4.34
CA SER A 327 2.52 -9.94 4.01
C SER A 327 2.16 -10.13 2.53
N TRP A 328 0.86 -10.06 2.21
CA TRP A 328 0.37 -10.11 0.83
C TRP A 328 0.92 -8.96 -0.03
N SER A 329 0.95 -7.74 0.52
CA SER A 329 1.49 -6.57 -0.17
C SER A 329 3.00 -6.69 -0.42
N ALA A 330 3.75 -7.34 0.49
CA ALA A 330 5.16 -7.63 0.29
C ALA A 330 5.39 -8.66 -0.84
N ALA A 331 4.54 -9.70 -0.93
CA ALA A 331 4.60 -10.66 -2.02
C ALA A 331 4.34 -10.01 -3.39
N LEU A 332 3.32 -9.14 -3.49
CA LEU A 332 3.04 -8.40 -4.74
C LEU A 332 4.16 -7.42 -5.11
N ARG A 333 4.79 -6.76 -4.13
CA ARG A 333 5.97 -5.91 -4.38
C ARG A 333 7.15 -6.71 -4.90
N ALA A 334 7.41 -7.90 -4.35
CA ALA A 334 8.45 -8.78 -4.85
C ALA A 334 8.21 -9.16 -6.32
N ALA A 335 6.97 -9.52 -6.66
CA ALA A 335 6.58 -9.81 -8.05
C ALA A 335 6.75 -8.59 -8.98
N GLY A 336 6.40 -7.39 -8.50
CA GLY A 336 6.51 -6.15 -9.27
C GLY A 336 7.95 -5.65 -9.47
N GLN A 337 8.81 -5.77 -8.44
CA GLN A 337 10.23 -5.38 -8.53
C GLN A 337 11.00 -6.27 -9.49
N GLU A 338 10.68 -7.57 -9.50
CA GLU A 338 11.32 -8.54 -10.39
C GLU A 338 10.78 -8.48 -11.81
N ALA A 339 9.49 -8.16 -12.01
CA ALA A 339 8.95 -7.86 -13.35
C ALA A 339 9.63 -6.62 -13.96
N VAL A 340 9.86 -5.55 -13.18
CA VAL A 340 10.62 -4.37 -13.62
C VAL A 340 12.09 -4.71 -13.87
N SER A 341 12.70 -5.60 -13.06
CA SER A 341 14.07 -6.08 -13.25
C SER A 341 14.23 -7.00 -14.46
N GLU A 342 13.28 -7.89 -14.75
CA GLU A 342 13.28 -8.79 -15.90
C GLU A 342 12.96 -8.04 -17.20
N LEU A 343 12.08 -7.04 -17.16
CA LEU A 343 11.85 -6.11 -18.28
C LEU A 343 13.10 -5.28 -18.56
N SER A 344 13.72 -4.70 -17.53
CA SER A 344 14.97 -3.96 -17.64
C SER A 344 16.15 -4.85 -18.09
N SER A 345 16.20 -6.11 -17.67
CA SER A 345 17.24 -7.06 -18.10
C SER A 345 17.02 -7.57 -19.52
N LYS A 346 15.77 -7.76 -19.96
CA LYS A 346 15.45 -8.12 -21.35
C LYS A 346 15.70 -6.94 -22.30
N GLU A 347 15.43 -5.71 -21.87
CA GLU A 347 15.80 -4.48 -22.58
C GLU A 347 17.33 -4.32 -22.65
N LEU A 348 18.08 -4.60 -21.57
CA LEU A 348 19.56 -4.56 -21.58
C LEU A 348 20.23 -5.68 -22.39
N ILE A 349 19.62 -6.86 -22.48
CA ILE A 349 20.13 -7.99 -23.29
C ILE A 349 19.86 -7.73 -24.78
N ALA A 350 18.69 -7.16 -25.12
CA ALA A 350 18.37 -6.74 -26.48
C ALA A 350 19.33 -5.64 -26.98
N ASP A 351 19.72 -4.69 -26.11
CA ASP A 351 20.69 -3.63 -26.47
C ASP A 351 22.14 -4.14 -26.64
N LYS A 352 22.51 -5.24 -25.98
CA LYS A 352 23.86 -5.82 -26.06
C LYS A 352 24.07 -6.78 -27.23
N GLU A 353 23.02 -7.44 -27.72
CA GLU A 353 23.13 -8.28 -28.94
C GLU A 353 23.08 -7.44 -30.22
N GLN A 354 22.59 -6.19 -30.17
CA GLN A 354 22.54 -5.28 -31.32
C GLN A 354 23.84 -4.46 -31.55
N THR A 355 24.79 -4.46 -30.62
CA THR A 355 25.99 -3.59 -30.64
C THR A 355 27.31 -4.28 -31.02
N ALA A 356 27.25 -5.46 -31.66
CA ALA A 356 28.42 -6.18 -32.18
C ALA A 356 28.51 -6.20 -33.72
N ALA A 357 28.27 -5.06 -34.37
CA ALA A 357 28.63 -4.85 -35.77
C ALA A 357 29.59 -3.66 -35.90
N GLU A 358 30.76 -3.92 -36.46
CA GLU A 358 31.85 -2.95 -36.68
C GLU A 358 31.38 -1.73 -37.50
N PRO A 359 31.97 -0.54 -37.29
CA PRO A 359 31.56 0.67 -37.99
C PRO A 359 32.05 0.63 -39.45
N ILE A 360 31.14 0.50 -40.41
CA ILE A 360 31.45 0.76 -41.82
C ILE A 360 31.38 2.27 -42.06
N VAL A 361 32.52 2.80 -42.50
CA VAL A 361 32.77 4.21 -42.81
C VAL A 361 32.01 4.65 -44.06
N GLY A 362 31.25 5.75 -43.95
CA GLY A 362 30.97 6.69 -45.05
C GLY A 362 29.96 6.27 -46.12
N ALA A 363 29.24 7.27 -46.65
CA ALA A 363 28.31 7.10 -47.78
C ALA A 363 29.04 6.62 -49.05
N PRO A 364 28.57 5.57 -49.74
CA PRO A 364 29.16 5.13 -51.01
C PRO A 364 28.77 6.05 -52.18
N ALA A 365 29.72 6.26 -53.09
CA ALA A 365 29.64 7.23 -54.20
C ALA A 365 28.85 6.76 -55.45
N SER A 366 28.08 5.66 -55.35
CA SER A 366 27.31 5.14 -56.50
C SER A 366 26.17 4.21 -56.06
N PRO A 367 25.02 4.16 -56.79
CA PRO A 367 23.91 3.29 -56.45
C PRO A 367 24.28 1.82 -56.70
N GLY A 368 24.24 1.00 -55.67
CA GLY A 368 24.46 -0.44 -55.76
C GLY A 368 24.65 -1.08 -54.38
N GLU A 369 23.86 -2.14 -54.13
CA GLU A 369 23.76 -2.96 -52.91
C GLU A 369 22.94 -2.40 -51.75
N GLY A 370 21.60 -2.41 -51.88
CA GLY A 370 20.66 -2.25 -50.75
C GLY A 370 19.51 -1.27 -50.98
N THR A 371 19.39 -0.70 -52.18
CA THR A 371 18.21 0.06 -52.61
C THR A 371 17.01 -0.85 -52.87
N VAL A 372 15.84 -0.43 -52.41
CA VAL A 372 14.56 -1.09 -52.72
C VAL A 372 13.81 -0.23 -53.74
N ARG A 373 13.18 -0.88 -54.72
CA ARG A 373 12.43 -0.22 -55.79
C ARG A 373 10.98 -0.05 -55.41
N CYS A 374 10.45 1.16 -55.50
CA CYS A 374 9.02 1.43 -55.29
C CYS A 374 8.18 0.83 -56.43
N GLU A 375 7.19 -0.01 -56.13
CA GLU A 375 6.36 -0.66 -57.16
C GLU A 375 5.37 0.29 -57.86
N ILE A 376 5.14 1.49 -57.33
CA ILE A 376 4.19 2.47 -57.90
C ILE A 376 4.89 3.48 -58.80
N CYS A 377 5.99 4.11 -58.34
CA CYS A 377 6.71 5.15 -59.12
C CYS A 377 8.05 4.66 -59.69
N THR A 378 8.44 3.40 -59.44
CA THR A 378 9.63 2.73 -59.99
C THR A 378 11.00 3.31 -59.63
N HIS A 379 11.05 4.30 -58.74
CA HIS A 379 12.30 4.88 -58.24
C HIS A 379 12.97 3.97 -57.19
N GLU A 380 14.30 3.97 -57.17
CA GLU A 380 15.13 3.22 -56.23
C GLU A 380 15.56 4.12 -55.07
N ALA A 381 15.34 3.66 -53.83
CA ALA A 381 15.73 4.39 -52.62
C ALA A 381 16.24 3.43 -51.54
N TRP A 382 17.07 3.94 -50.63
CA TRP A 382 17.62 3.17 -49.50
C TRP A 382 16.66 3.18 -48.31
N PRO A 383 16.49 2.06 -47.57
CA PRO A 383 15.65 2.03 -46.38
C PRO A 383 16.30 2.82 -45.23
N ILE A 384 15.56 3.76 -44.62
CA ILE A 384 16.01 4.48 -43.42
C ILE A 384 15.61 3.70 -42.16
N VAL A 385 16.57 3.42 -41.29
CA VAL A 385 16.34 2.80 -39.98
C VAL A 385 15.98 3.88 -38.95
N ARG A 386 14.93 3.63 -38.13
CA ARG A 386 14.49 4.55 -37.08
C ARG A 386 15.61 4.81 -36.06
N GLY A 387 15.95 6.08 -35.83
CA GLY A 387 16.84 6.50 -34.73
C GLY A 387 17.99 7.44 -35.10
N LEU A 388 18.25 7.67 -36.39
CA LEU A 388 19.27 8.62 -36.86
C LEU A 388 18.62 9.73 -37.67
N GLN A 389 18.42 10.92 -37.07
CA GLN A 389 18.33 12.15 -37.86
C GLN A 389 19.74 12.73 -38.01
N PRO A 390 20.26 12.93 -39.23
CA PRO A 390 21.45 13.75 -39.40
C PRO A 390 21.07 15.22 -39.32
N GLU A 391 21.80 16.02 -38.54
CA GLU A 391 21.67 17.48 -38.62
C GLU A 391 22.07 17.97 -40.02
N PRO A 392 21.30 18.88 -40.65
CA PRO A 392 21.61 19.35 -41.98
C PRO A 392 22.79 20.34 -41.95
N ALA A 393 23.77 20.16 -42.85
CA ALA A 393 24.82 21.14 -43.08
C ALA A 393 24.27 22.40 -43.79
N GLU A 394 24.81 23.58 -43.44
CA GLU A 394 24.23 24.92 -43.69
C GLU A 394 23.92 25.30 -45.16
N ASP A 395 24.35 24.52 -46.16
CA ASP A 395 24.17 24.86 -47.58
C ASP A 395 23.40 23.79 -48.41
N ALA A 396 22.78 22.80 -47.78
CA ALA A 396 22.08 21.74 -48.50
C ALA A 396 20.65 22.16 -48.91
N LYS A 397 20.41 22.31 -50.23
CA LYS A 397 19.03 22.30 -50.79
C LYS A 397 18.40 20.95 -50.49
N ILE A 398 17.56 20.89 -49.47
CA ILE A 398 16.82 19.69 -49.06
C ILE A 398 15.95 19.23 -50.23
N TRP A 399 16.28 18.08 -50.82
CA TRP A 399 15.36 17.32 -51.68
C TRP A 399 14.64 16.30 -50.80
N PRO A 400 13.30 16.31 -50.72
CA PRO A 400 12.56 15.43 -49.83
C PRO A 400 12.39 14.07 -50.53
N ALA A 401 13.41 13.23 -50.45
CA ALA A 401 13.31 11.84 -50.91
C ALA A 401 13.81 10.91 -49.79
N GLY A 402 12.98 10.73 -48.76
CA GLY A 402 13.20 9.74 -47.71
C GLY A 402 12.07 8.71 -47.74
N CYS A 403 12.38 7.48 -48.15
CA CYS A 403 11.46 6.34 -48.10
C CYS A 403 11.69 5.55 -46.80
N VAL A 404 10.61 5.14 -46.13
CA VAL A 404 10.62 4.25 -44.96
C VAL A 404 10.05 2.89 -45.38
N VAL A 405 10.73 1.80 -45.03
CA VAL A 405 10.21 0.43 -45.19
C VAL A 405 10.33 -0.27 -43.83
N THR A 406 9.21 -0.76 -43.29
CA THR A 406 9.18 -1.65 -42.13
C THR A 406 8.62 -3.01 -42.55
N GLU A 407 9.12 -4.11 -41.97
CA GLU A 407 8.67 -5.48 -42.30
C GLU A 407 7.25 -5.80 -41.79
N ASP A 408 6.71 -4.99 -40.88
CA ASP A 408 5.30 -4.99 -40.52
C ASP A 408 4.69 -3.64 -40.92
N MET A 409 3.68 -3.60 -41.80
CA MET A 409 2.97 -2.36 -42.16
C MET A 409 1.46 -2.57 -42.29
N PRO A 410 0.68 -1.50 -42.03
CA PRO A 410 -0.39 -1.15 -42.96
C PRO A 410 -0.27 0.24 -43.62
N ASP A 411 0.62 1.14 -43.19
CA ASP A 411 0.61 2.52 -43.68
C ASP A 411 1.84 2.86 -44.55
N TRP A 412 1.73 2.58 -45.86
CA TRP A 412 2.68 3.00 -46.89
C TRP A 412 2.49 4.49 -47.24
N HIS A 413 3.56 5.29 -47.20
CA HIS A 413 3.52 6.68 -47.71
C HIS A 413 4.71 6.98 -48.64
N CYS A 414 4.40 7.22 -49.92
CA CYS A 414 5.35 7.67 -50.93
C CYS A 414 5.33 9.21 -50.98
N MET A 415 6.43 9.89 -50.65
CA MET A 415 6.53 11.36 -50.67
C MET A 415 7.07 11.92 -52.00
N ALA A 416 6.99 11.17 -53.09
CA ALA A 416 7.36 11.70 -54.41
C ALA A 416 6.36 12.81 -54.82
N PRO A 417 6.82 13.98 -55.32
CA PRO A 417 5.94 15.10 -55.69
C PRO A 417 4.82 14.76 -56.69
N ASP A 418 5.01 13.68 -57.43
CA ASP A 418 4.17 13.17 -58.52
C ASP A 418 3.27 12.00 -58.09
N CYS A 419 3.35 11.57 -56.82
CA CYS A 419 2.43 10.60 -56.22
C CYS A 419 1.24 11.34 -55.59
N GLY A 420 0.16 11.51 -56.37
CA GLY A 420 -1.02 12.32 -56.01
C GLY A 420 -1.94 11.73 -54.92
N TRP A 421 -1.41 11.42 -53.74
CA TRP A 421 -2.18 11.08 -52.55
C TRP A 421 -2.25 12.28 -51.60
N GLU A 422 -3.44 12.87 -51.46
CA GLU A 422 -3.73 13.83 -50.38
C GLU A 422 -4.21 13.07 -49.13
N PHE A 423 -3.75 13.57 -47.97
CA PHE A 423 -3.76 13.02 -46.61
C PHE A 423 -4.93 12.13 -46.16
#